data_AF-A0AA96JUW6-F1
#
_entry.id   AF-A0AA96JUW6-F1
#
_cell.length_a   1.000
_cell.length_b   1.000
_cell.length_c   1.000
_cell.angle_alpha   90.00
_cell.angle_beta   90.00
_cell.angle_gamma   90.00
#
_symmetry.space_group_name_H-M   'P 1'
#
loop_
_entity.id
_entity.type
_entity.pdbx_description
1 polymer ?
#
loop_
_entity_poly.entity_id
_entity_poly.type
_entity_poly.pdbx_seq_one_letter_code
_entity_poly.pdbx_strand_id
1 'polypeptide(L)'
;MGSENVNVRVTGDLRAHLQQQIGQYGLYENAGEYIRDLIRRDLKDHKTAWEWLRKELEPGLRTDENQFIRVTSADVIRRNTNPKRAKP
;
A
#
# COMPACT_ATOMS: atom_id res chain seq x y z
N MET A 1 25.67 -13.50 -6.96
CA MET A 1 24.19 -13.38 -6.99
C MET A 1 23.75 -13.49 -8.44
N GLY A 2 22.88 -14.44 -8.77
CA GLY A 2 22.49 -14.71 -10.15
C GLY A 2 21.58 -13.62 -10.71
N SER A 3 21.81 -13.21 -11.96
CA SER A 3 20.84 -12.45 -12.74
C SER A 3 19.83 -13.44 -13.34
N GLU A 4 18.55 -13.33 -12.95
CA GLU A 4 17.47 -14.04 -13.62
C GLU A 4 16.97 -13.21 -14.81
N ASN A 5 16.72 -13.87 -15.93
CA ASN A 5 16.15 -13.22 -17.12
C ASN A 5 14.68 -13.59 -17.23
N VAL A 6 13.82 -12.58 -17.43
CA VAL A 6 12.37 -12.75 -17.51
C VAL A 6 11.90 -12.26 -18.88
N ASN A 7 11.16 -13.10 -19.60
CA ASN A 7 10.51 -12.72 -20.86
C ASN A 7 9.01 -12.60 -20.63
N VAL A 8 8.45 -11.42 -20.89
CA VAL A 8 7.03 -11.11 -20.68
C VAL A 8 6.43 -10.51 -21.93
N ARG A 9 5.26 -11.01 -22.34
CA ARG A 9 4.47 -10.42 -23.42
C ARG A 9 3.52 -9.35 -22.85
N VAL A 10 3.76 -8.09 -23.20
CA VAL A 10 2.93 -6.95 -22.80
C VAL A 10 2.06 -6.51 -23.98
N THR A 11 0.74 -6.43 -23.79
CA THR A 11 -0.23 -6.11 -24.85
C THR A 11 -1.27 -5.09 -24.39
N GLY A 12 -2.07 -4.56 -25.32
CA GLY A 12 -3.16 -3.62 -25.02
C GLY A 12 -2.68 -2.35 -24.31
N ASP A 13 -3.43 -1.92 -23.31
CA ASP A 13 -3.17 -0.69 -22.55
C ASP A 13 -1.83 -0.71 -21.82
N LEU A 14 -1.39 -1.89 -21.35
CA LEU A 14 -0.06 -2.02 -20.71
C LEU A 14 1.06 -1.75 -21.72
N ARG A 15 0.89 -2.15 -22.98
CA ARG A 15 1.86 -1.82 -24.03
C ARG A 15 1.86 -0.32 -24.29
N ALA A 16 0.68 0.30 -24.41
CA ALA A 16 0.59 1.75 -24.64
C ALA A 16 1.23 2.55 -23.50
N HIS A 17 0.94 2.18 -22.25
CA HIS A 17 1.54 2.81 -21.07
C HIS A 17 3.05 2.61 -21.02
N LEU A 18 3.54 1.39 -21.23
CA LEU A 18 4.97 1.11 -21.29
C LEU A 18 5.67 1.99 -22.32
N GLN A 19 5.08 2.15 -23.52
CA GLN A 19 5.62 3.01 -24.57
C GLN A 19 5.64 4.51 -24.18
N GLN A 20 4.68 4.99 -23.38
CA GLN A 20 4.72 6.35 -22.85
C GLN A 20 5.87 6.53 -21.86
N GLN A 21 6.16 5.51 -21.05
CA GLN A 21 7.21 5.57 -20.03
C GLN A 21 8.62 5.46 -20.61
N ILE A 22 8.79 4.80 -21.77
CA ILE A 22 10.10 4.57 -22.41
C ILE A 22 10.28 5.30 -23.75
N GLY A 23 9.27 6.05 -24.19
CA GLY A 23 9.28 6.78 -25.46
C GLY A 23 10.22 8.00 -25.43
N GLN A 24 10.21 8.81 -26.49
CA GLN A 24 11.07 10.01 -26.62
C GLN A 24 10.99 10.98 -25.43
N TYR A 25 9.83 11.05 -24.78
CA TYR A 25 9.56 11.89 -23.61
C TYR A 25 9.36 11.06 -22.32
N GLY A 26 9.68 9.77 -22.38
CA GLY A 26 9.58 8.84 -21.27
C GLY A 26 10.63 9.12 -20.20
N LEU A 27 10.34 8.68 -18.97
CA LEU A 27 11.24 8.84 -17.83
C LEU A 27 12.31 7.73 -17.75
N TYR A 28 12.19 6.69 -18.58
CA TYR A 28 13.03 5.51 -18.53
C TYR A 28 13.63 5.21 -19.90
N GLU A 29 14.85 4.67 -19.91
CA GLU A 29 15.58 4.39 -21.14
C GLU A 29 15.03 3.12 -21.84
N ASN A 30 14.56 2.14 -21.06
CA ASN A 30 14.06 0.88 -21.59
C ASN A 30 13.04 0.20 -20.67
N ALA A 31 12.36 -0.81 -21.22
CA ALA A 31 11.33 -1.55 -20.51
C ALA A 31 11.86 -2.27 -19.26
N GLY A 32 13.09 -2.80 -19.31
CA GLY A 32 13.70 -3.51 -18.18
C GLY A 32 14.01 -2.58 -17.01
N GLU A 33 14.34 -1.32 -17.27
CA GLU A 33 14.48 -0.29 -16.23
C GLU A 33 13.14 0.04 -15.59
N TYR A 34 12.12 0.33 -16.41
CA TYR A 34 10.79 0.64 -15.91
C TYR A 34 10.19 -0.51 -15.09
N ILE A 35 10.28 -1.75 -15.58
CA ILE A 35 9.79 -2.94 -14.87
C ILE A 35 10.51 -3.12 -13.53
N ARG A 36 11.85 -2.94 -13.49
CA ARG A 36 12.59 -3.01 -12.22
C ARG A 36 12.14 -1.93 -11.24
N ASP A 37 11.86 -0.72 -11.72
CA ASP A 37 11.35 0.35 -10.86
C ASP A 37 9.93 0.04 -10.34
N LEU A 38 9.04 -0.50 -11.19
CA LEU A 38 7.72 -0.96 -10.77
C LEU A 38 7.80 -2.02 -9.67
N ILE A 39 8.68 -3.03 -9.83
CA ILE A 39 8.88 -4.08 -8.81
C ILE A 39 9.40 -3.47 -7.50
N ARG A 40 10.30 -2.47 -7.55
CA ARG A 40 10.79 -1.79 -6.34
C ARG A 40 9.68 -0.99 -5.65
N ARG A 41 8.83 -0.31 -6.41
CA ARG A 41 7.68 0.44 -5.88
C ARG A 41 6.68 -0.50 -5.22
N ASP A 42 6.31 -1.58 -5.89
CA ASP A 42 5.46 -2.64 -5.34
C ASP A 42 5.99 -3.16 -4.00
N LEU A 43 7.28 -3.53 -3.95
CA LEU A 43 7.93 -3.98 -2.71
C LEU A 43 7.90 -2.91 -1.60
N LYS A 44 8.14 -1.64 -1.96
CA LYS A 44 8.15 -0.52 -1.01
C LYS A 44 6.75 -0.25 -0.46
N ASP A 45 5.74 -0.25 -1.31
CA ASP A 45 4.36 0.03 -0.93
C ASP A 45 3.84 -1.04 0.03
N HIS A 46 4.13 -2.31 -0.26
CA HIS A 46 3.83 -3.42 0.65
C HIS A 46 4.50 -3.28 2.03
N LYS A 47 5.79 -2.92 2.06
CA LYS A 47 6.50 -2.68 3.33
C LYS A 47 5.94 -1.49 4.09
N THR A 48 5.66 -0.40 3.39
CA THR A 48 5.16 0.84 3.99
C THR A 48 3.77 0.63 4.60
N ALA A 49 2.88 -0.08 3.89
CA ALA A 49 1.56 -0.44 4.39
C ALA A 49 1.64 -1.30 5.66
N TRP A 50 2.54 -2.29 5.67
CA TRP A 50 2.76 -3.15 6.82
C TRP A 50 3.35 -2.40 8.03
N GLU A 51 4.35 -1.55 7.79
CA GLU A 51 4.98 -0.73 8.84
C GLU A 51 3.98 0.26 9.44
N TRP A 52 3.16 0.91 8.60
CA TRP A 52 2.09 1.78 9.06
C TRP A 52 1.08 1.02 9.93
N LEU A 53 0.59 -0.13 9.48
CA LEU A 53 -0.37 -0.95 10.24
C LEU A 53 0.22 -1.40 11.58
N ARG A 54 1.46 -1.89 11.58
CA ARG A 54 2.14 -2.31 12.80
C ARG A 54 2.25 -1.15 13.79
N LYS A 55 2.68 0.03 13.32
CA LYS A 55 2.81 1.22 14.15
C LYS A 55 1.47 1.67 14.75
N GLU A 56 0.38 1.57 13.98
CA GLU A 56 -0.96 1.91 14.44
C GLU A 56 -1.47 0.94 15.52
N LEU A 57 -1.18 -0.35 15.38
CA LEU A 57 -1.63 -1.38 16.32
C LEU A 57 -0.75 -1.49 17.57
N GLU A 58 0.53 -1.15 17.48
CA GLU A 58 1.52 -1.36 18.55
C GLU A 58 1.15 -0.73 19.92
N PRO A 59 0.58 0.49 20.01
CA PRO A 59 0.11 1.02 21.28
C PRO A 59 -0.96 0.13 21.93
N GLY A 60 -1.96 -0.32 21.16
CA GLY A 60 -3.00 -1.21 21.65
C GLY A 60 -2.46 -2.57 22.06
N LEU A 61 -1.57 -3.17 21.26
CA LEU A 61 -0.96 -4.47 21.56
C LEU A 61 -0.06 -4.47 22.81
N ARG A 62 0.51 -3.32 23.17
CA ARG A 62 1.33 -3.14 24.39
C ARG A 62 0.53 -2.71 25.61
N THR A 63 -0.74 -2.38 25.43
CA THR A 63 -1.62 -1.94 26.52
C THR A 63 -2.02 -3.14 27.37
N ASP A 64 -2.04 -2.97 28.69
CA ASP A 64 -2.52 -4.00 29.62
C ASP A 64 -4.01 -4.31 29.36
N GLU A 65 -4.39 -5.59 29.42
CA GLU A 65 -5.77 -6.03 29.25
C GLU A 65 -6.76 -5.29 30.17
N ASN A 66 -6.31 -4.88 31.36
CA ASN A 66 -7.12 -4.14 32.34
C ASN A 66 -7.52 -2.73 31.89
N GLN A 67 -6.87 -2.16 30.87
CA GLN A 67 -7.23 -0.85 30.32
C GLN A 67 -8.32 -0.97 29.24
N PHE A 68 -8.63 -2.19 28.79
CA PHE A 68 -9.70 -2.42 27.83
C PHE A 68 -11.06 -2.57 28.52
N ILE A 69 -12.07 -1.92 27.95
CA ILE A 69 -13.46 -2.05 28.38
C ILE A 69 -14.21 -2.99 27.44
N ARG A 70 -15.09 -3.83 28.00
CA ARG A 70 -16.00 -4.64 27.19
C ARG A 70 -17.02 -3.72 26.52
N VAL A 71 -17.16 -3.86 25.21
CA VAL A 71 -18.15 -3.13 24.40
C VAL A 71 -18.89 -4.10 23.50
N THR A 72 -20.17 -3.82 23.26
CA THR A 72 -20.95 -4.52 22.24
C THR A 72 -20.83 -3.80 20.90
N SER A 73 -21.16 -4.49 19.81
CA SER A 73 -21.24 -3.86 18.48
C SER A 73 -22.23 -2.68 18.46
N ALA A 74 -23.34 -2.77 19.22
CA ALA A 74 -24.31 -1.70 19.36
C ALA A 74 -23.73 -0.46 20.06
N ASP A 75 -22.87 -0.64 21.06
CA ASP A 75 -22.17 0.46 21.73
C ASP A 75 -21.24 1.20 20.77
N VAL A 76 -20.51 0.46 19.93
CA VAL A 76 -19.58 1.03 18.93
C VAL A 76 -20.34 1.82 17.87
N ILE A 77 -21.44 1.27 17.33
CA ILE A 77 -22.27 1.94 16.32
C ILE A 77 -22.87 3.22 16.90
N ARG A 78 -23.46 3.15 18.10
CA ARG A 78 -24.05 4.29 18.80
C ARG A 78 -23.01 5.39 19.08
N ARG A 79 -21.77 5.02 19.43
CA ARG A 79 -20.68 5.98 19.62
C ARG A 79 -20.32 6.72 18.33
N ASN A 80 -20.22 6.01 17.21
CA ASN A 80 -19.74 6.57 15.94
C ASN A 80 -20.84 7.28 15.13
N THR A 81 -22.11 7.03 15.43
CA THR A 81 -23.27 7.68 14.77
C THR A 81 -23.78 8.92 15.51
N ASN A 82 -23.22 9.23 16.69
CA ASN A 82 -23.63 10.40 17.46
C ASN A 82 -23.02 11.69 16.85
N PRO A 83 -23.84 12.62 16.32
CA PRO A 83 -23.37 13.81 15.60
C PRO A 83 -22.60 14.81 16.48
N LYS A 84 -22.65 14.68 17.81
CA LYS A 84 -21.89 15.55 18.73
C LYS A 84 -20.36 15.34 18.72
N ARG A 85 -19.85 14.41 17.91
CA ARG A 85 -18.41 14.24 17.61
C ARG A 85 -18.05 14.55 16.15
N ALA A 86 -18.99 15.03 15.33
CA ALA A 86 -18.67 15.56 14.02
C ALA A 86 -18.00 16.95 14.16
N LYS A 87 -16.69 16.92 14.46
CA LYS A 87 -15.66 17.96 14.26
C LYS A 87 -15.52 19.11 15.27
N PRO A 88 -14.33 19.76 15.36
CA PRO A 88 -13.21 19.81 14.39
C PRO A 88 -12.26 18.60 14.39
#